data_AF-A0A7C7QH22-F1
#
_entry.id   AF-A0A7C7QH22-F1
#
_cell.length_a   1.000
_cell.length_b   1.000
_cell.length_c   1.000
_cell.angle_alpha   90.00
_cell.angle_beta   90.00
_cell.angle_gamma   90.00
#
_symmetry.space_group_name_H-M   'P 1'
#
loop_
_entity.id
_entity.type
_entity.pdbx_description
1 polymer ?
#
loop_
_entity_poly.entity_id
_entity_poly.type
_entity_poly.pdbx_seq_one_letter_code
_entity_poly.pdbx_strand_id
1 'polypeptide(L)'
;MRIPDDYLQAQVALALAEDIGRGDVTAALLPAEQVATARITSREDAVLCGTAWVDEVFRQLDPAVTLDWHLPDRASLHAGQTLCHLTGPVRSLLTGERTALNFLQTLSGTATLTRRYVDAVAGTGCRILDTRKTLPGLRLAQKYAVQ
;
A
#
# COMPACT_ATOMS: atom_id res chain seq x y z
N MET A 1 13.91 7.23 -5.30
CA MET A 1 14.21 7.52 -3.88
C MET A 1 14.01 6.26 -3.06
N ARG A 2 14.86 5.99 -2.07
CA ARG A 2 14.64 4.93 -1.07
C ARG A 2 13.94 5.54 0.15
N ILE A 3 12.94 4.85 0.69
CA ILE A 3 12.31 5.21 1.95
C ILE A 3 13.17 4.68 3.11
N PRO A 4 13.48 5.50 4.12
CA PRO A 4 14.13 5.01 5.34
C PRO A 4 13.27 3.99 6.08
N ASP A 5 13.87 2.89 6.53
CA ASP A 5 13.14 1.78 7.15
C ASP A 5 12.44 2.22 8.47
N ASP A 6 13.08 3.10 9.24
CA ASP A 6 12.53 3.68 10.48
C ASP A 6 11.28 4.54 10.21
N TYR A 7 11.30 5.33 9.14
CA TYR A 7 10.15 6.11 8.71
C TYR A 7 8.97 5.22 8.31
N LEU A 8 9.24 4.18 7.50
CA LEU A 8 8.23 3.23 7.05
C LEU A 8 7.58 2.50 8.24
N GLN A 9 8.42 1.97 9.14
CA GLN A 9 7.99 1.27 10.36
C GLN A 9 7.12 2.16 11.24
N ALA A 10 7.56 3.40 11.50
CA ALA A 10 6.82 4.33 12.35
C ALA A 10 5.45 4.72 11.76
N GLN A 11 5.37 4.94 10.44
CA GLN A 11 4.10 5.23 9.77
C GLN A 11 3.11 4.09 9.88
N VAL A 12 3.57 2.87 9.59
CA VAL A 12 2.71 1.68 9.63
C VAL A 12 2.28 1.37 11.07
N ALA A 13 3.19 1.49 12.03
CA ALA A 13 2.87 1.28 13.44
C ALA A 13 1.78 2.26 13.92
N LEU A 14 1.86 3.53 13.52
CA LEU A 14 0.84 4.52 13.86
C LEU A 14 -0.52 4.18 13.25
N ALA A 15 -0.55 3.78 11.98
CA ALA A 15 -1.78 3.42 11.29
C ALA A 15 -2.43 2.15 11.89
N LEU A 16 -1.64 1.13 12.20
CA LEU A 16 -2.12 -0.08 12.88
C LEU A 16 -2.64 0.23 14.28
N ALA A 17 -1.97 1.11 15.02
CA ALA A 17 -2.42 1.51 16.36
C ALA A 17 -3.75 2.26 16.32
N GLU A 18 -3.97 3.11 15.31
CA GLU A 18 -5.23 3.83 15.09
C GLU A 18 -6.38 2.86 14.75
N ASP A 19 -6.14 1.90 13.84
CA ASP A 19 -7.16 0.99 13.31
C ASP A 19 -7.51 -0.13 14.29
N ILE A 20 -6.50 -0.79 14.86
CA ILE A 20 -6.68 -1.98 15.71
C ILE A 20 -6.96 -1.60 17.17
N GLY A 21 -6.30 -0.55 17.67
CA GLY A 21 -6.42 -0.11 19.06
C GLY A 21 -6.23 -1.24 20.08
N ARG A 22 -7.33 -1.71 20.68
CA ARG A 22 -7.34 -2.79 21.69
C ARG A 22 -7.46 -4.20 21.11
N GLY A 23 -7.64 -4.33 19.80
CA GLY A 23 -7.79 -5.59 19.09
C GLY A 23 -9.01 -5.60 18.15
N ASP A 24 -8.95 -6.49 17.17
CA ASP A 24 -10.03 -6.71 16.21
C ASP A 24 -11.02 -7.77 16.76
N VAL A 25 -12.10 -7.27 17.38
CA VAL A 25 -13.14 -8.11 17.97
C VAL A 25 -13.91 -8.93 16.94
N THR A 26 -13.95 -8.48 15.68
CA THR A 26 -14.69 -9.16 14.61
C THR A 26 -13.86 -10.32 14.07
N ALA A 27 -12.57 -10.11 13.84
CA ALA A 27 -11.65 -11.20 13.48
C ALA A 27 -11.60 -12.30 14.56
N ALA A 28 -11.78 -11.95 15.83
CA ALA A 28 -11.80 -12.93 16.93
C ALA A 28 -12.95 -13.96 16.82
N LEU A 29 -13.99 -13.68 16.04
CA LEU A 29 -15.10 -14.62 15.77
C LEU A 29 -14.72 -15.76 14.82
N LEU A 30 -13.61 -15.62 14.08
CA LEU A 30 -13.14 -16.62 13.12
C LEU A 30 -12.27 -17.67 13.82
N PRO A 31 -12.17 -18.92 13.33
CA PRO A 31 -11.27 -19.91 13.90
C PRO A 31 -9.81 -19.45 13.86
N ALA A 32 -9.08 -19.60 14.98
CA ALA A 32 -7.69 -19.12 15.09
C ALA A 32 -6.72 -19.86 14.15
N GLU A 33 -6.96 -21.14 13.92
CA GLU A 33 -6.11 -22.02 13.08
C GLU A 33 -6.44 -21.93 11.58
N GLN A 34 -7.47 -21.17 11.21
CA GLN A 34 -7.89 -21.09 9.81
C GLN A 34 -6.90 -20.25 9.01
N VAL A 35 -6.27 -20.88 8.01
CA VAL A 35 -5.46 -20.23 6.99
C VAL A 35 -6.33 -19.91 5.77
N ALA A 36 -6.11 -18.76 5.15
CA ALA A 36 -6.78 -18.37 3.92
C ALA A 36 -5.79 -17.80 2.91
N THR A 37 -6.23 -17.75 1.66
CA THR A 37 -5.55 -17.01 0.59
C THR A 37 -6.46 -15.90 0.10
N ALA A 38 -5.93 -14.68 0.05
CA ALA A 38 -6.58 -13.49 -0.46
C ALA A 38 -5.82 -12.95 -1.67
N ARG A 39 -6.47 -12.05 -2.42
CA ARG A 39 -5.84 -11.33 -3.53
C ARG A 39 -6.18 -9.85 -3.46
N ILE A 40 -5.19 -9.01 -3.70
CA ILE A 40 -5.39 -7.58 -3.92
C ILE A 40 -5.61 -7.37 -5.41
N THR A 41 -6.68 -6.69 -5.79
CA THR A 41 -6.99 -6.35 -7.18
C THR A 41 -7.19 -4.84 -7.34
N SER A 42 -6.83 -4.30 -8.51
CA SER A 42 -7.26 -2.95 -8.89
C SER A 42 -8.65 -2.99 -9.51
N ARG A 43 -9.47 -1.97 -9.26
CA ARG A 43 -10.78 -1.79 -9.92
C ARG A 43 -10.76 -0.79 -11.06
N GLU A 44 -9.65 -0.08 -11.23
CA GLU A 44 -9.44 0.96 -12.22
C GLU A 44 -8.03 0.90 -12.79
N ASP A 45 -7.82 1.56 -13.92
CA ASP A 45 -6.48 1.74 -14.47
C ASP A 45 -5.71 2.74 -13.59
N ALA A 46 -4.50 2.36 -13.18
CA ALA A 46 -3.71 3.11 -12.20
C ALA A 46 -2.21 2.87 -12.35
N VAL A 47 -1.40 3.49 -11.51
CA VAL A 47 0.02 3.17 -11.31
C VAL A 47 0.19 2.62 -9.90
N LEU A 48 0.73 1.40 -9.79
CA LEU A 48 1.00 0.76 -8.51
C LEU A 48 2.03 1.55 -7.72
N CYS A 49 1.72 1.89 -6.47
CA CYS A 49 2.71 2.43 -5.55
C CYS A 49 2.32 2.10 -4.11
N GLY A 50 3.32 1.73 -3.30
CA GLY A 50 3.14 1.47 -1.87
C GLY A 50 3.29 0.01 -1.45
N THR A 51 3.84 -0.86 -2.29
CA THR A 51 4.08 -2.29 -1.95
C THR A 51 4.81 -2.46 -0.62
N ALA A 52 5.86 -1.67 -0.37
CA ALA A 52 6.62 -1.71 0.88
C ALA A 52 5.79 -1.40 2.14
N TRP A 53 4.73 -0.58 2.04
CA TRP A 53 3.83 -0.31 3.17
C TRP A 53 2.93 -1.49 3.47
N VAL A 54 2.47 -2.17 2.42
CA VAL A 54 1.65 -3.39 2.56
C VAL A 54 2.49 -4.51 3.16
N ASP A 55 3.73 -4.70 2.69
CA ASP A 55 4.66 -5.68 3.27
C ASP A 55 4.91 -5.40 4.76
N GLU A 56 5.15 -4.13 5.09
CA GLU A 56 5.40 -3.70 6.47
C GLU A 56 4.18 -3.88 7.39
N VAL A 57 2.96 -3.65 6.89
CA VAL A 57 1.71 -3.90 7.63
C VAL A 57 1.65 -5.35 8.11
N PHE A 58 1.83 -6.29 7.19
CA PHE A 58 1.75 -7.70 7.54
C PHE A 58 2.98 -8.16 8.33
N ARG A 59 4.16 -7.59 8.10
CA ARG A 59 5.35 -7.86 8.91
C ARG A 59 5.17 -7.46 10.38
N GLN A 60 4.53 -6.32 10.66
CA GLN A 60 4.25 -5.88 12.03
C GLN A 60 3.09 -6.66 12.66
N LEU A 61 2.08 -7.01 11.87
CA LEU A 61 0.87 -7.66 12.36
C LEU A 61 1.09 -9.16 12.63
N ASP A 62 1.63 -9.88 11.64
CA ASP A 62 1.85 -11.32 11.71
C ASP A 62 2.86 -11.78 10.63
N PRO A 63 4.09 -12.14 11.02
CA PRO A 63 5.12 -12.58 10.07
C PRO A 63 4.81 -13.92 9.40
N ALA A 64 3.75 -14.64 9.81
CA ALA A 64 3.28 -15.83 9.12
C ALA A 64 2.51 -15.52 7.82
N VAL A 65 2.13 -14.26 7.59
CA VAL A 65 1.50 -13.83 6.34
C VAL A 65 2.57 -13.65 5.26
N THR A 66 2.45 -14.39 4.17
CA THR A 66 3.31 -14.29 3.00
C THR A 66 2.63 -13.50 1.90
N LEU A 67 3.38 -12.62 1.24
CA LEU A 67 2.93 -11.81 0.11
C LEU A 67 3.68 -12.18 -1.16
N ASP A 68 2.95 -12.40 -2.25
CA ASP A 68 3.49 -12.68 -3.58
C ASP A 68 3.02 -11.60 -4.57
N TRP A 69 3.91 -10.64 -4.84
CA TRP A 69 3.65 -9.52 -5.72
C TRP A 69 3.86 -9.89 -7.18
N HIS A 70 2.84 -9.65 -8.01
CA HIS A 70 2.91 -9.90 -9.44
C HIS A 70 3.49 -8.72 -10.22
N LEU A 71 3.52 -7.54 -9.61
CA LEU A 71 3.93 -6.29 -10.24
C LEU A 71 4.78 -5.49 -9.25
N PRO A 72 5.87 -4.86 -9.71
CA PRO A 72 6.63 -3.95 -8.88
C PRO A 72 5.94 -2.59 -8.77
N ASP A 73 6.32 -1.80 -7.76
CA ASP A 73 6.00 -0.37 -7.71
C ASP A 73 6.35 0.32 -9.04
N ARG A 74 5.49 1.26 -9.44
CA ARG A 74 5.48 2.03 -10.69
C ARG A 74 4.97 1.28 -11.92
N ALA A 75 4.56 0.03 -11.79
CA ALA A 75 3.87 -0.68 -12.85
C ALA A 75 2.52 -0.02 -13.17
N SER A 76 2.16 0.01 -14.46
CA SER A 76 0.80 0.34 -14.88
C SER A 76 -0.14 -0.82 -14.54
N LEU A 77 -1.32 -0.47 -14.05
CA LEU A 77 -2.37 -1.38 -13.65
C LEU A 77 -3.56 -1.26 -14.59
N HIS A 78 -4.24 -2.37 -14.80
CA HIS A 78 -5.52 -2.43 -15.49
C HIS A 78 -6.65 -2.77 -14.53
N ALA A 79 -7.86 -2.29 -14.82
CA ALA A 79 -9.05 -2.67 -14.07
C ALA A 79 -9.22 -4.21 -14.02
N GLY A 80 -9.46 -4.74 -12.82
CA GLY A 80 -9.60 -6.18 -12.55
C GLY A 80 -8.28 -6.94 -12.38
N GLN A 81 -7.13 -6.30 -12.57
CA GLN A 81 -5.82 -6.95 -12.47
C GLN A 81 -5.50 -7.32 -11.02
N THR A 82 -5.07 -8.57 -10.82
CA THR A 82 -4.51 -9.04 -9.55
C THR A 82 -3.10 -8.50 -9.38
N LEU A 83 -2.84 -7.87 -8.22
CA LEU A 83 -1.59 -7.19 -7.89
C LEU A 83 -0.70 -8.06 -6.98
N CYS A 84 -1.33 -8.74 -6.02
CA CYS A 84 -0.66 -9.51 -4.98
C CYS A 84 -1.56 -10.65 -4.50
N HIS A 85 -0.95 -11.81 -4.22
CA HIS A 85 -1.57 -12.88 -3.43
C HIS A 85 -1.03 -12.85 -2.01
N LEU A 86 -1.91 -13.02 -1.03
CA LEU A 86 -1.55 -13.07 0.38
C LEU A 86 -2.06 -14.37 0.97
N THR A 87 -1.22 -15.07 1.73
CA THR A 87 -1.58 -16.32 2.39
C THR A 87 -1.14 -16.27 3.85
N GLY A 88 -2.00 -16.68 4.77
CA GLY A 88 -1.70 -16.69 6.20
C GLY A 88 -2.95 -16.87 7.06
N PRO A 89 -2.83 -16.68 8.39
CA PRO A 89 -3.96 -16.77 9.29
C PRO A 89 -5.07 -15.78 8.90
N VAL A 90 -6.32 -16.27 8.81
CA VAL A 90 -7.45 -15.49 8.30
C VAL A 90 -7.72 -14.24 9.13
N ARG A 91 -7.49 -14.33 10.45
CA ARG A 91 -7.62 -13.19 11.37
C ARG A 91 -6.64 -12.08 11.01
N SER A 92 -5.37 -12.43 10.82
CA SER A 92 -4.30 -11.49 10.45
C SER A 92 -4.55 -10.86 9.08
N LEU A 93 -5.00 -11.66 8.10
CA LEU A 93 -5.34 -11.15 6.77
C LEU A 93 -6.45 -10.07 6.83
N LEU A 94 -7.52 -10.32 7.58
CA LEU A 94 -8.65 -9.37 7.69
C LEU A 94 -8.31 -8.14 8.52
N THR A 95 -7.60 -8.32 9.64
CA THR A 95 -7.19 -7.20 10.50
C THR A 95 -6.22 -6.26 9.77
N GLY A 96 -5.31 -6.78 8.94
CA GLY A 96 -4.35 -5.96 8.19
C GLY A 96 -4.92 -5.33 6.91
N GLU A 97 -6.05 -5.83 6.40
CA GLU A 97 -6.61 -5.47 5.09
C GLU A 97 -6.78 -3.95 4.93
N ARG A 98 -7.48 -3.31 5.88
CA ARG A 98 -7.87 -1.90 5.74
C ARG A 98 -6.65 -0.99 5.74
N THR A 99 -5.75 -1.20 6.69
CA THR A 99 -4.51 -0.42 6.78
C THR A 99 -3.63 -0.60 5.54
N ALA A 100 -3.45 -1.84 5.07
CA ALA A 100 -2.68 -2.14 3.84
C ALA A 100 -3.27 -1.44 2.60
N LEU A 101 -4.58 -1.60 2.37
CA LEU A 101 -5.25 -1.00 1.20
C LEU A 101 -5.29 0.53 1.29
N ASN A 102 -5.39 1.11 2.49
CA ASN A 102 -5.36 2.55 2.68
C ASN A 102 -4.01 3.15 2.25
N PHE A 103 -2.88 2.52 2.58
CA PHE A 103 -1.59 2.97 2.05
C PHE A 103 -1.51 2.80 0.54
N LEU A 104 -1.85 1.61 0.04
CA LEU A 104 -1.71 1.28 -1.38
C LEU A 104 -2.56 2.20 -2.26
N GLN A 105 -3.82 2.47 -1.89
CA GLN A 105 -4.72 3.33 -2.65
C GLN A 105 -4.25 4.80 -2.63
N THR A 106 -3.76 5.31 -1.49
CA THR A 106 -3.32 6.71 -1.36
C THR A 106 -2.06 6.97 -2.18
N LEU A 107 -1.10 6.04 -2.13
CA LEU A 107 0.16 6.17 -2.84
C LEU A 107 -0.02 5.91 -4.34
N SER A 108 -0.78 4.87 -4.71
CA SER A 108 -1.13 4.60 -6.11
C SER A 108 -1.92 5.75 -6.72
N GLY A 109 -2.83 6.38 -5.98
CA GLY A 109 -3.56 7.58 -6.45
C GLY A 109 -2.62 8.76 -6.72
N THR A 110 -1.64 8.99 -5.84
CA THR A 110 -0.61 10.04 -6.04
C THR A 110 0.25 9.75 -7.27
N ALA A 111 0.69 8.50 -7.45
CA ALA A 111 1.49 8.08 -8.60
C ALA A 111 0.69 8.17 -9.92
N THR A 112 -0.57 7.75 -9.90
CA THR A 112 -1.47 7.79 -11.07
C THR A 112 -1.72 9.22 -11.53
N LEU A 113 -2.01 10.13 -10.60
CA LEU A 113 -2.18 11.55 -10.93
C LEU A 113 -0.89 12.16 -11.48
N THR A 114 0.26 11.80 -10.90
CA THR A 114 1.57 12.26 -11.38
C THR A 114 1.84 11.79 -12.80
N ARG A 115 1.59 10.51 -13.10
CA ARG A 115 1.72 9.92 -14.44
C ARG A 115 0.92 10.71 -15.47
N ARG A 116 -0.33 11.05 -15.16
CA ARG A 116 -1.19 11.87 -16.03
C ARG A 116 -0.55 13.21 -16.41
N TYR A 117 0.10 13.90 -15.47
CA TYR A 117 0.79 15.16 -15.76
C TYR A 117 2.08 14.97 -16.54
N VAL A 118 2.85 13.91 -16.25
CA VAL A 118 4.06 13.55 -17.00
C VAL A 118 3.72 13.25 -18.45
N ASP A 119 2.66 12.49 -18.70
CA ASP A 119 2.23 12.13 -20.04
C ASP A 119 1.72 13.37 -20.82
N ALA A 120 1.05 14.30 -20.14
CA ALA A 120 0.57 15.55 -20.75
C ALA A 120 1.68 16.48 -21.26
N VAL A 121 2.91 16.36 -20.72
CA VAL A 121 4.07 17.15 -21.15
C VAL A 121 5.10 16.32 -21.96
N ALA A 122 4.73 15.10 -22.36
CA ALA A 122 5.61 14.23 -23.14
C ALA A 122 6.05 14.93 -24.44
N GLY A 123 7.35 14.83 -24.77
CA GLY A 123 7.95 15.45 -25.95
C GLY A 123 8.28 16.94 -25.83
N THR A 124 7.90 17.61 -24.73
CA THR A 124 8.16 19.06 -24.55
C THR A 124 9.52 19.38 -23.92
N GLY A 125 10.16 18.40 -23.27
CA GLY A 125 11.36 18.61 -22.43
C GLY A 125 11.07 19.15 -21.03
N CYS A 126 9.82 19.51 -20.72
CA CYS A 126 9.40 19.92 -19.38
C CYS A 126 9.46 18.75 -18.38
N ARG A 127 9.70 19.08 -17.10
CA ARG A 127 9.69 18.12 -16.00
C ARG A 127 8.63 18.49 -14.97
N ILE A 128 7.92 17.49 -14.47
CA ILE A 128 6.97 17.64 -13.37
C ILE A 128 7.75 17.61 -12.04
N LEU A 129 7.45 18.55 -11.15
CA LEU A 129 8.03 18.65 -9.81
C LEU A 129 6.93 18.68 -8.75
N ASP A 130 7.19 18.06 -7.60
CA ASP A 130 6.32 18.15 -6.43
C ASP A 130 6.59 19.41 -5.60
N THR A 131 5.91 19.52 -4.45
CA THR A 131 6.12 20.61 -3.49
C THR A 131 6.14 20.09 -2.05
N ARG A 132 6.15 21.00 -1.07
CA ARG A 132 5.97 20.68 0.35
C ARG A 132 4.50 20.60 0.79
N LYS A 133 3.55 20.79 -0.13
CA LYS A 133 2.10 20.71 0.08
C LYS A 133 1.67 19.24 0.08
N THR A 134 2.07 18.54 1.12
CA THR A 134 1.83 17.10 1.32
C THR A 134 0.85 16.88 2.46
N LEU A 135 0.22 15.71 2.50
CA LEU A 135 -0.54 15.27 3.66
C LEU A 135 0.39 15.22 4.89
N PRO A 136 -0.07 15.70 6.07
CA PRO A 136 0.69 15.58 7.31
C PRO A 136 1.09 14.13 7.57
N GLY A 137 2.32 13.92 8.03
CA GLY A 137 2.85 12.57 8.28
C GLY A 137 3.24 11.78 7.03
N LEU A 138 2.77 12.11 5.83
CA LEU A 138 2.99 11.32 4.59
C LEU A 138 3.97 11.96 3.59
N ARG A 139 4.76 12.96 4.00
CA ARG A 139 5.62 13.72 3.06
C ARG A 139 6.57 12.84 2.25
N LEU A 140 7.36 11.96 2.89
CA LEU A 140 8.31 11.12 2.14
C LEU A 140 7.59 10.09 1.27
N ALA A 141 6.47 9.55 1.77
CA ALA A 141 5.64 8.60 1.03
C ALA A 141 5.08 9.23 -0.26
N GLN A 142 4.52 10.45 -0.19
CA GLN A 142 4.03 11.16 -1.37
C GLN A 142 5.16 11.58 -2.32
N LYS A 143 6.33 11.96 -1.82
CA LYS A 143 7.50 12.22 -2.67
C LYS A 143 7.98 10.96 -3.39
N TYR A 144 7.94 9.82 -2.72
CA TYR A 144 8.26 8.53 -3.31
C TYR A 144 7.27 8.14 -4.42
N ALA A 145 5.98 8.42 -4.23
CA ALA A 145 4.94 8.15 -5.22
C ALA A 145 4.98 9.09 -6.45
N VAL A 146 5.53 10.30 -6.31
CA VAL A 146 5.72 11.22 -7.46
C VAL A 146 6.92 10.84 -8.32
N GLN A 147 8.00 10.40 -7.69
CA GLN A 147 9.20 9.98 -8.42
C GLN A 147 8.91 8.77 -9.29
#